data_AF-A0A9Q1BRS0-F1
#
_entry.id   AF-A0A9Q1BRS0-F1
#
_cell.length_a   1.000
_cell.length_b   1.000
_cell.length_c   1.000
_cell.angle_alpha   90.00
_cell.angle_beta   90.00
_cell.angle_gamma   90.00
#
_symmetry.space_group_name_H-M   'P 1'
#
loop_
_entity.id
_entity.type
_entity.pdbx_description
1 polymer ?
#
loop_
_entity_poly.entity_id
_entity_poly.type
_entity_poly.pdbx_seq_one_letter_code
_entity_poly.pdbx_strand_id
1 'polypeptide(L)'
;MSSIVKLTIKGIRSFSHEEEQTLKFLRPLTLITGHNGAGKTTIIECLRYACSGFFPPGAQTSCFVRDLKKAGSSKVEGFVKLIFKDQGSNKITVRRGFTVSKKKTKIEFQSLPPVIRRKGDGKTQEKRSRCQKVKDLNEEMVDGLGVSQTIMVNVIFCHQVESNWPLSDGKHLKSKFDEIFGATRYIKALETIKKLRRELASKINELKIQIENNKEWKKEAKQKMLQEMRDKDSHFQKLEVTIGQLKARIHEMKLSCGELQNVCKRSNVNILENEIEEQSKTRIEKERERNDMLKELDKQTKCEVALKIEKGKLEQDLKQMEELQQKVWECVGTLSSMLPVCKFERDWNEVRPLVDALEEEKRQKELQLDAISKEISKLSQNQQAKVEIWQEEMKILQADIVDIRNSFDGEVRELLKTSDNLYSKLYNFYSDQRLELQQAQEKLQAKKLEQCREECTKLYLIKQIEQKQRKLEQLEQLLNTDSENQEVEQRLAQMSQHDVNRGKQRSYRANSRTFKRGKDLTFSSGVDTLCPCCNGDLMESEDRVKILKGKVCYYFIACVCRIVSSLWWWKYIMFRLLRFMK
;
A
#
# COMPACT_ATOMS: atom_id res chain seq x y z
N MET A 1 28.94 42.67 7.28
CA MET A 1 29.38 42.30 8.65
C MET A 1 28.30 42.70 9.64
N SER A 2 27.85 41.77 10.48
CA SER A 2 26.94 42.05 11.59
C SER A 2 27.64 42.86 12.68
N SER A 3 26.90 43.64 13.48
CA SER A 3 27.48 44.42 14.58
C SER A 3 26.46 44.86 15.61
N ILE A 4 26.83 44.91 16.89
CA ILE A 4 26.06 45.58 17.92
C ILE A 4 26.16 47.11 17.77
N VAL A 5 25.06 47.84 18.02
CA VAL A 5 24.99 49.31 17.85
C VAL A 5 24.63 50.00 19.15
N LYS A 6 23.57 49.56 19.82
CA LYS A 6 23.02 50.25 21.00
C LYS A 6 22.37 49.26 21.94
N LEU A 7 22.63 49.37 23.24
CA LEU A 7 22.03 48.58 24.31
C LEU A 7 21.32 49.50 25.28
N THR A 8 20.06 49.23 25.56
CA THR A 8 19.26 49.93 26.57
C THR A 8 18.87 48.95 27.67
N ILE A 9 19.09 49.34 28.93
CA ILE A 9 18.88 48.54 30.13
C ILE A 9 17.95 49.33 31.07
N LYS A 10 16.97 48.65 31.66
CA LYS A 10 16.08 49.18 32.70
C LYS A 10 15.77 48.11 33.72
N GLY A 11 15.78 48.44 35.01
CA GLY A 11 15.30 47.56 36.09
C GLY A 11 16.12 46.29 36.31
N ILE A 12 17.42 46.30 36.00
CA ILE A 12 18.31 45.14 36.13
C ILE A 12 19.41 45.44 37.15
N ARG A 13 19.53 44.64 38.20
CA ARG A 13 20.50 44.83 39.30
C ARG A 13 20.59 46.29 39.78
N SER A 14 21.72 46.96 39.53
CA SER A 14 21.99 48.33 39.94
C SER A 14 21.35 49.40 39.04
N PHE A 15 20.88 49.04 37.85
CA PHE A 15 20.23 49.97 36.92
C PHE A 15 18.86 50.42 37.45
N SER A 16 18.52 51.70 37.23
CA SER A 16 17.25 52.27 37.68
C SER A 16 16.05 51.53 37.07
N HIS A 17 14.98 51.37 37.85
CA HIS A 17 13.71 50.83 37.37
C HIS A 17 12.80 51.92 36.79
N GLU A 18 13.15 53.19 36.96
CA GLU A 18 12.38 54.34 36.47
C GLU A 18 12.96 54.84 35.14
N GLU A 19 14.28 55.03 35.11
CA GLU A 19 15.02 55.58 33.97
C GLU A 19 15.68 54.49 33.11
N GLU A 20 15.62 54.69 31.80
CA GLU A 20 16.31 53.85 30.82
C GLU A 20 17.76 54.29 30.65
N GLN A 21 18.70 53.40 30.94
CA GLN A 21 20.13 53.65 30.72
C GLN A 21 20.57 53.06 29.38
N THR A 22 21.27 53.86 28.57
CA THR A 22 21.63 53.44 27.22
C THR A 22 23.11 53.61 26.90
N LEU A 23 23.71 52.53 26.40
CA LEU A 23 25.08 52.46 25.88
C LEU A 23 25.08 52.37 24.34
N LYS A 24 25.90 53.18 23.68
CA LYS A 24 26.20 53.04 22.24
C LYS A 24 27.55 52.36 22.06
N PHE A 25 27.62 51.35 21.21
CA PHE A 25 28.88 50.67 20.91
C PHE A 25 29.60 51.37 19.77
N LEU A 26 30.87 51.65 20.01
CA LEU A 26 31.80 52.23 19.06
C LEU A 26 32.59 51.12 18.35
N ARG A 27 33.14 51.44 17.18
CA ARG A 27 34.02 50.56 16.41
C ARG A 27 35.40 51.22 16.27
N PRO A 28 36.50 50.45 16.28
CA PRO A 28 36.55 48.99 16.53
C PRO A 28 36.49 48.63 18.02
N LEU A 29 36.69 49.59 18.93
CA LEU A 29 36.82 49.37 20.37
C LEU A 29 35.79 50.21 21.14
N THR A 30 35.17 49.61 22.16
CA THR A 30 34.34 50.31 23.15
C THR A 30 34.95 50.08 24.53
N LEU A 31 35.44 51.14 25.18
CA LEU A 31 36.01 51.08 26.52
C LEU A 31 34.92 51.35 27.56
N ILE A 32 34.71 50.42 28.51
CA ILE A 32 33.76 50.56 29.62
C ILE A 32 34.54 50.59 30.93
N THR A 33 34.65 51.76 31.55
CA THR A 33 35.34 51.98 32.83
C THR A 33 34.37 52.42 33.92
N GLY A 34 34.84 52.37 35.17
CA GLY A 34 34.05 52.75 36.35
C GLY A 34 34.55 52.05 37.60
N HIS A 35 34.03 52.44 38.76
CA HIS A 35 34.38 51.79 40.03
C HIS A 35 33.84 50.35 40.13
N ASN A 36 34.28 49.60 41.14
CA ASN A 36 33.72 48.28 41.43
C ASN A 36 32.26 48.44 41.89
N GLY A 37 31.38 47.55 41.43
CA GLY A 37 29.93 47.67 41.69
C GLY A 37 29.18 48.67 40.79
N ALA A 38 29.85 49.41 39.90
CA ALA A 38 29.20 50.33 38.96
C ALA A 38 28.27 49.64 37.93
N GLY A 39 28.27 48.30 37.86
CA GLY A 39 27.43 47.54 36.93
C GLY A 39 28.11 47.17 35.60
N LYS A 40 29.44 47.31 35.48
CA LYS A 40 30.20 46.93 34.28
C LYS A 40 29.93 45.49 33.84
N THR A 41 30.06 44.53 34.76
CA THR A 41 29.76 43.11 34.51
C THR A 41 28.29 42.90 34.13
N THR A 42 27.37 43.64 34.77
CA THR A 42 25.93 43.61 34.45
C THR A 42 25.63 44.02 33.01
N ILE A 43 26.39 44.95 32.42
CA ILE A 43 26.26 45.32 31.00
C ILE A 43 26.53 44.11 30.10
N ILE A 44 27.61 43.38 30.36
CA ILE A 44 28.00 42.19 29.59
C ILE A 44 26.98 41.05 29.78
N GLU A 45 26.49 40.86 31.00
CA GLU A 45 25.40 39.93 31.28
C GLU A 45 24.11 40.29 30.54
N CYS A 46 23.77 41.58 30.43
CA CYS A 46 22.63 42.03 29.64
C CYS A 46 22.82 41.74 28.14
N LEU A 47 24.03 41.89 27.61
CA LEU A 47 24.36 41.48 26.23
C LEU A 47 24.21 39.98 26.04
N ARG A 48 24.78 39.17 26.96
CA ARG A 48 24.62 37.71 26.98
C ARG A 48 23.14 37.33 26.97
N TYR A 49 22.34 37.94 27.85
CA TYR A 49 20.91 37.67 27.97
C TYR A 49 20.12 38.12 26.73
N ALA A 50 20.40 39.30 26.16
CA ALA A 50 19.73 39.79 24.97
C ALA A 50 19.95 38.85 23.77
N CYS A 51 21.19 38.38 23.58
CA CYS A 51 21.59 37.52 22.46
C CYS A 51 21.16 36.07 22.63
N SER A 52 21.32 35.50 23.83
CA SER A 52 21.14 34.05 24.05
C SER A 52 19.88 33.67 24.83
N GLY A 53 19.29 34.60 25.57
CA GLY A 53 18.19 34.34 26.50
C GLY A 53 18.59 33.64 27.81
N PHE A 54 19.88 33.33 28.01
CA PHE A 54 20.37 32.71 29.24
C PHE A 54 20.69 33.75 30.32
N PHE A 55 20.25 33.46 31.55
CA PHE A 55 20.63 34.24 32.72
C PHE A 55 22.11 34.02 33.08
N PRO A 56 22.73 34.95 33.84
CA PRO A 56 24.08 34.77 34.37
C PRO A 56 24.18 33.54 35.27
N PRO A 57 25.33 32.84 35.30
CA PRO A 57 25.53 31.68 36.17
C PRO A 57 25.36 32.08 37.66
N GLY A 58 24.63 31.26 38.42
CA GLY A 58 24.38 31.49 39.85
C GLY A 58 23.26 32.49 40.17
N ALA A 59 22.71 33.22 39.18
CA ALA A 59 21.55 34.07 39.41
C ALA A 59 20.26 33.25 39.35
N GLN A 60 19.54 33.12 40.48
CA GLN A 60 18.11 32.76 40.42
C GLN A 60 17.37 33.84 39.62
N THR A 61 16.30 33.47 38.92
CA THR A 61 15.59 34.34 37.96
C THR A 61 15.17 35.70 38.55
N SER A 62 14.89 35.75 39.86
CA SER A 62 14.56 36.96 40.62
C SER A 62 15.77 37.88 40.90
N CYS A 63 16.98 37.34 41.06
CA CYS A 63 18.19 38.08 41.43
C CYS A 63 18.77 38.93 40.28
N PHE A 64 18.36 38.65 39.05
CA PHE A 64 18.78 39.45 37.89
C PHE A 64 18.02 40.79 37.81
N VAL A 65 16.77 40.80 38.26
CA VAL A 65 15.93 42.00 38.32
C VAL A 65 16.32 42.84 39.53
N ARG A 66 16.18 44.17 39.43
CA ARG A 66 16.39 45.04 40.59
C ARG A 66 15.46 44.64 41.74
N ASP A 67 16.04 44.49 42.93
CA ASP A 67 15.30 44.09 44.13
C ASP A 67 14.18 45.09 44.45
N LEU A 68 12.97 44.58 44.70
CA LEU A 68 11.77 45.34 45.07
C LEU A 68 12.03 46.23 46.29
N LYS A 69 12.78 45.72 47.28
CA LYS A 69 13.12 46.50 48.49
C LYS A 69 13.98 47.72 48.15
N LYS A 70 14.96 47.56 47.27
CA LYS A 70 15.84 48.65 46.80
C LYS A 70 15.16 49.57 45.79
N ALA A 71 14.07 49.12 45.18
CA ALA A 71 13.26 49.90 44.27
C ALA A 71 12.20 50.73 44.99
N GLY A 72 11.82 50.37 46.22
CA GLY A 72 10.72 51.02 46.95
C GLY A 72 9.34 50.76 46.35
N SER A 73 9.22 49.80 45.43
CA SER A 73 7.99 49.50 44.69
C SER A 73 7.54 48.05 44.91
N SER A 74 6.23 47.81 44.90
CA SER A 74 5.63 46.46 44.98
C SER A 74 5.80 45.66 43.68
N LYS A 75 6.12 46.34 42.57
CA LYS A 75 6.33 45.77 41.24
C LYS A 75 7.45 46.50 40.51
N VAL A 76 8.40 45.74 39.97
CA VAL A 76 9.51 46.26 39.14
C VAL A 76 9.48 45.57 37.79
N GLU A 77 9.44 46.36 36.72
CA GLU A 77 9.66 45.88 35.36
C GLU A 77 11.13 46.08 34.99
N GLY A 78 11.76 45.02 34.48
CA GLY A 78 13.10 45.08 33.92
C GLY A 78 13.10 44.63 32.47
N PHE A 79 13.92 45.28 31.64
CA PHE A 79 14.11 44.84 30.27
C PHE A 79 15.50 45.17 29.74
N VAL A 80 15.91 44.37 28.75
CA VAL A 80 17.07 44.62 27.90
C VAL A 80 16.58 44.83 26.48
N LYS A 81 17.02 45.92 25.86
CA LYS A 81 16.77 46.20 24.45
C LYS A 81 18.10 46.34 23.71
N LEU A 82 18.36 45.45 22.77
CA LEU A 82 19.56 45.44 21.93
C LEU A 82 19.20 45.85 20.51
N ILE A 83 19.97 46.77 19.95
CA ILE A 83 19.93 47.15 18.55
C ILE A 83 21.25 46.70 17.92
N PHE A 84 21.15 45.88 16.88
CA PHE A 84 22.28 45.41 16.10
C PHE A 84 21.98 45.52 14.60
N LYS A 85 23.03 45.46 13.79
CA LYS A 85 22.95 45.36 12.34
C LYS A 85 23.21 43.92 11.95
N ASP A 86 22.37 43.41 11.06
CA ASP A 86 22.52 42.09 10.44
C ASP A 86 23.66 42.10 9.39
N GLN A 87 24.01 40.94 8.84
CA GLN A 87 24.92 40.77 7.72
C GLN A 87 24.56 41.67 6.53
N GLY A 88 23.25 41.82 6.26
CA GLY A 88 22.69 42.73 5.25
C GLY A 88 22.58 44.20 5.68
N SER A 89 23.25 44.63 6.76
CA SER A 89 23.23 46.00 7.32
C SER A 89 21.87 46.52 7.82
N ASN A 90 20.82 45.72 7.75
CA ASN A 90 19.50 46.01 8.30
C ASN A 90 19.55 46.18 9.82
N LYS A 91 18.87 47.20 10.35
CA LYS A 91 18.81 47.44 11.81
C LYS A 91 17.73 46.56 12.42
N ILE A 92 18.15 45.66 13.30
CA ILE A 92 17.29 44.78 14.08
C ILE A 92 17.27 45.27 15.52
N THR A 93 16.08 45.39 16.10
CA THR A 93 15.86 45.74 17.50
C THR A 93 15.19 44.58 18.21
N VAL A 94 15.82 44.09 19.27
CA VAL A 94 15.31 43.02 20.12
C VAL A 94 15.09 43.54 21.52
N ARG A 95 13.93 43.23 22.12
CA ARG A 95 13.60 43.53 23.51
C ARG A 95 13.23 42.23 24.23
N ARG A 96 13.91 41.95 25.33
CA ARG A 96 13.55 40.91 26.30
C ARG A 96 13.22 41.59 27.62
N GLY A 97 12.06 41.26 28.20
CA GLY A 97 11.58 41.88 29.42
C GLY A 97 11.12 40.86 30.43
N PHE A 98 11.02 41.30 31.68
CA PHE A 98 10.53 40.54 32.81
C PHE A 98 9.92 41.48 33.83
N THR A 99 9.11 40.92 34.70
CA THR A 99 8.43 41.64 35.77
C THR A 99 8.59 40.85 37.05
N VAL A 100 8.99 41.53 38.11
CA VAL A 100 9.01 40.97 39.46
C VAL A 100 7.98 41.71 40.29
N SER A 101 7.13 40.96 41.00
CA SER A 101 6.08 41.52 41.85
C SER A 101 6.02 40.80 43.18
N LYS A 102 5.73 41.53 44.26
CA LYS A 102 5.46 40.93 45.57
C LYS A 102 3.96 40.66 45.70
N LYS A 103 3.56 39.39 45.76
CA LYS A 103 2.20 39.00 46.13
C LYS A 103 2.22 38.47 47.56
N LYS A 104 1.59 39.19 48.49
CA LYS A 104 1.59 38.90 49.94
C LYS A 104 3.02 38.73 50.48
N THR A 105 3.46 37.48 50.68
CA THR A 105 4.78 37.08 51.21
C THR A 105 5.74 36.54 50.16
N LYS A 106 5.29 36.16 48.96
CA LYS A 106 6.13 35.54 47.92
C LYS A 106 6.50 36.54 46.81
N ILE A 107 7.76 36.53 46.42
CA ILE A 107 8.25 37.26 45.24
C ILE A 107 7.99 36.39 44.01
N GLU A 108 7.17 36.88 43.08
CA GLU A 108 6.88 36.21 41.82
C GLU A 108 7.68 36.86 40.69
N PHE A 109 8.29 36.02 39.86
CA PHE A 109 8.99 36.42 38.63
C PHE A 109 8.18 35.99 37.41
N GLN A 110 7.94 36.91 36.48
CA GLN A 110 7.23 36.67 35.23
C GLN A 110 8.06 37.16 34.04
N SER A 111 8.37 36.28 33.10
CA SER A 111 8.98 36.66 31.81
C SER A 111 7.94 37.31 30.90
N LEU A 112 8.30 38.42 30.26
CA LEU A 112 7.46 39.06 29.24
C LEU A 112 7.76 38.47 27.86
N PRO A 113 6.78 38.44 26.94
CA PRO A 113 7.01 37.97 25.58
C PRO A 113 8.11 38.78 24.88
N PRO A 114 9.12 38.13 24.27
CA PRO A 114 10.15 38.83 23.53
C PRO A 114 9.58 39.57 22.32
N VAL A 115 10.20 40.69 21.96
CA VAL A 115 9.79 41.48 20.79
C VAL A 115 11.00 41.69 19.90
N ILE A 116 10.84 41.40 18.60
CA ILE A 116 11.79 41.76 17.57
C ILE A 116 11.15 42.75 16.59
N ARG A 117 11.95 43.70 16.12
CA ARG A 117 11.58 44.63 15.04
C ARG A 117 12.72 44.72 14.06
N ARG A 118 12.42 44.51 12.78
CA ARG A 118 13.36 44.76 11.69
C ARG A 118 12.96 46.09 11.04
N LYS A 119 13.85 47.08 11.07
CA LYS A 119 13.67 48.29 10.25
C LYS A 119 14.24 47.98 8.87
N GLY A 120 13.35 47.81 7.89
CA GLY A 120 13.71 47.76 6.48
C GLY A 120 14.02 49.15 5.95
N ASP A 121 14.90 49.24 4.97
CA ASP A 121 15.28 50.50 4.33
C ASP A 121 14.08 51.13 3.59
N GLY A 122 13.55 52.21 4.16
CA GLY A 122 13.01 53.36 3.43
C GLY A 122 11.65 53.28 2.72
N LYS A 123 11.08 52.12 2.37
CA LYS A 123 9.81 52.11 1.57
C LYS A 123 8.73 51.10 1.95
N THR A 124 8.97 50.21 2.91
CA THR A 124 7.99 49.17 3.26
C THR A 124 7.77 49.15 4.75
N GLN A 125 6.50 49.14 5.17
CA GLN A 125 6.04 49.21 6.56
C GLN A 125 6.92 48.42 7.53
N GLU A 126 7.15 48.98 8.71
CA GLU A 126 7.88 48.36 9.82
C GLU A 126 7.24 47.00 10.16
N LYS A 127 7.78 45.90 9.61
CA LYS A 127 7.28 44.55 9.90
C LYS A 127 7.54 44.24 11.37
N ARG A 128 6.51 44.42 12.19
CA ARG A 128 6.51 44.12 13.62
C ARG A 128 6.17 42.64 13.83
N SER A 129 7.17 41.79 13.76
CA SER A 129 6.99 40.37 14.11
C SER A 129 7.06 40.21 15.62
N ARG A 130 5.91 39.98 16.27
CA ARG A 130 5.88 39.58 17.69
C ARG A 130 6.16 38.08 17.76
N CYS A 131 7.39 37.70 18.08
CA CYS A 131 7.70 36.29 18.40
C CYS A 131 6.92 35.91 19.67
N GLN A 132 5.94 35.02 19.52
CA GLN A 132 5.18 34.52 20.68
C GLN A 132 6.03 33.57 21.54
N LYS A 133 7.08 32.95 20.96
CA LYS A 133 7.97 31.99 21.62
C LYS A 133 9.41 32.51 21.72
N VAL A 134 10.07 32.17 22.82
CA VAL A 134 11.48 32.53 23.10
C VAL A 134 12.45 31.80 22.16
N LYS A 135 12.10 30.58 21.73
CA LYS A 135 12.91 29.77 20.81
C LYS A 135 13.07 30.46 19.45
N ASP A 136 11.97 30.94 18.89
CA ASP A 136 11.94 31.65 17.61
C ASP A 136 12.83 32.90 17.64
N LEU A 137 12.84 33.64 18.77
CA LEU A 137 13.74 34.80 18.92
C LEU A 137 15.22 34.38 18.95
N ASN A 138 15.56 33.28 19.62
CA ASN A 138 16.95 32.82 19.70
C ASN A 138 17.49 32.38 18.32
N GLU A 139 16.68 31.70 17.51
CA GLU A 139 17.03 31.30 16.15
C GLU A 139 17.26 32.53 15.27
N GLU A 140 16.33 33.48 15.33
CA GLU A 140 16.40 34.77 14.63
C GLU A 140 17.63 35.61 15.05
N MET A 141 18.04 35.54 16.32
CA MET A 141 19.29 36.16 16.80
C MET A 141 20.53 35.50 16.22
N VAL A 142 20.55 34.16 16.13
CA VAL A 142 21.65 33.41 15.53
C VAL A 142 21.79 33.76 14.05
N ASP A 143 20.67 33.83 13.34
CA ASP A 143 20.64 34.18 11.91
C ASP A 143 21.11 35.62 11.70
N GLY A 144 20.58 36.57 12.48
CA GLY A 144 20.91 37.99 12.33
C GLY A 144 22.34 38.35 12.76
N LEU A 145 22.91 37.67 13.76
CA LEU A 145 24.31 37.90 14.15
C LEU A 145 25.28 37.06 13.33
N GLY A 146 24.83 35.95 12.72
CA GLY A 146 25.66 35.02 11.97
C GLY A 146 26.59 34.18 12.86
N VAL A 147 26.25 34.02 14.14
CA VAL A 147 27.09 33.32 15.13
C VAL A 147 26.22 32.34 15.92
N SER A 148 26.73 31.13 16.15
CA SER A 148 25.99 30.12 16.92
C SER A 148 25.75 30.59 18.36
N GLN A 149 24.64 30.14 18.95
CA GLN A 149 24.28 30.48 20.33
C GLN A 149 25.38 30.08 21.32
N THR A 150 26.02 28.93 21.10
CA THR A 150 27.13 28.48 21.95
C THR A 150 28.32 29.42 21.89
N ILE A 151 28.73 29.87 20.70
CA ILE A 151 29.85 30.81 20.55
C ILE A 151 29.51 32.15 21.21
N MET A 152 28.27 32.63 21.07
CA MET A 152 27.82 33.87 21.73
C MET A 152 27.95 33.78 23.26
N VAL A 153 27.67 32.62 23.87
CA VAL A 153 27.65 32.45 25.32
C VAL A 153 29.03 32.10 25.89
N ASN A 154 29.74 31.17 25.26
CA ASN A 154 30.99 30.61 25.81
C ASN A 154 32.23 31.41 25.36
N VAL A 155 32.16 32.14 24.24
CA VAL A 155 33.32 32.85 23.65
C VAL A 155 33.11 34.37 23.64
N ILE A 156 32.05 34.88 23.01
CA ILE A 156 31.87 36.33 22.81
C ILE A 156 31.44 37.04 24.11
N PHE A 157 30.36 36.56 24.73
CA PHE A 157 29.82 37.10 25.99
C PHE A 157 30.03 36.11 27.13
N CYS A 158 31.25 35.58 27.23
CA CYS A 158 31.65 34.70 28.33
C CYS A 158 31.51 35.42 29.67
N HIS A 159 30.96 34.73 30.67
CA HIS A 159 30.80 35.32 31.99
C HIS A 159 32.15 35.38 32.72
N GLN A 160 32.36 36.42 33.52
CA GLN A 160 33.63 36.64 34.21
C GLN A 160 34.10 35.43 35.04
N VAL A 161 33.18 34.79 35.77
CA VAL A 161 33.47 33.60 36.58
C VAL A 161 33.78 32.36 35.72
N GLU A 162 33.26 32.31 34.49
CA GLU A 162 33.44 31.18 33.57
C GLU A 162 34.60 31.41 32.58
N SER A 163 35.25 32.57 32.61
CA SER A 163 36.27 32.97 31.62
C SER A 163 37.47 32.04 31.53
N ASN A 164 37.81 31.36 32.62
CA ASN A 164 38.91 30.41 32.70
C ASN A 164 38.53 28.98 32.26
N TRP A 165 37.35 28.78 31.64
CA TRP A 165 36.93 27.47 31.13
C TRP A 165 37.96 26.80 30.20
N PRO A 166 38.80 27.50 29.40
CA PRO A 166 39.84 26.84 28.61
C PRO A 166 40.93 26.15 29.44
N LEU A 167 41.10 26.57 30.71
CA LEU A 167 42.06 26.02 31.67
C LEU A 167 41.43 24.99 32.62
N SER A 168 40.14 24.69 32.44
CA SER A 168 39.43 23.72 33.26
C SER A 168 39.82 22.28 32.93
N ASP A 169 39.42 21.34 33.80
CA ASP A 169 39.69 19.92 33.64
C ASP A 169 39.25 19.38 32.28
N GLY A 170 39.95 18.35 31.77
CA GLY A 170 39.73 17.81 30.42
C GLY A 170 38.29 17.41 30.11
N LYS A 171 37.50 17.01 31.11
CA LYS A 171 36.07 16.71 30.94
C LYS A 171 35.23 17.96 30.68
N HIS A 172 35.44 19.04 31.45
CA HIS A 172 34.70 20.29 31.29
C HIS A 172 35.09 21.00 29.99
N LEU A 173 36.40 21.01 29.68
CA LEU A 173 36.95 21.52 28.44
C LEU A 173 36.36 20.82 27.21
N LYS A 174 36.34 19.47 27.22
CA LYS A 174 35.75 18.68 26.13
C LYS A 174 34.27 18.97 25.95
N SER A 175 33.50 19.08 27.05
CA SER A 175 32.08 19.43 26.97
C SER A 175 31.85 20.76 26.28
N LYS A 176 32.64 21.80 26.62
CA LYS A 176 32.54 23.12 25.98
C LYS A 176 32.95 23.08 24.51
N PHE A 177 33.97 22.32 24.13
CA PHE A 177 34.34 22.12 22.73
C PHE A 177 33.26 21.39 21.93
N ASP A 178 32.69 20.32 22.48
CA ASP A 178 31.62 19.57 21.85
C ASP A 178 30.36 20.43 21.65
N GLU A 179 30.07 21.35 22.58
CA GLU A 179 29.02 22.36 22.44
C GLU A 179 29.34 23.40 21.36
N ILE A 180 30.59 23.90 21.29
CA ILE A 180 31.01 24.97 20.36
C ILE A 180 31.00 24.46 18.92
N PHE A 181 31.54 23.27 18.69
CA PHE A 181 31.58 22.65 17.37
C PHE A 181 30.29 21.91 17.01
N GLY A 182 29.32 21.84 17.94
CA GLY A 182 28.08 21.09 17.73
C GLY A 182 28.30 19.59 17.48
N ALA A 183 29.44 19.04 17.93
CA ALA A 183 29.83 17.66 17.72
C ALA A 183 28.82 16.67 18.33
N THR A 184 28.12 17.09 19.40
CA THR A 184 27.06 16.30 20.05
C THR A 184 25.96 15.84 19.09
N ARG A 185 25.60 16.64 18.08
CA ARG A 185 24.59 16.26 17.06
C ARG A 185 25.10 15.11 16.19
N TYR A 186 26.35 15.18 15.77
CA TYR A 186 26.99 14.14 14.96
C TYR A 186 27.19 12.85 15.76
N ILE A 187 27.60 12.95 17.03
CA ILE A 187 27.75 11.80 17.93
C ILE A 187 26.42 11.07 18.10
N LYS A 188 25.33 11.80 18.38
CA LYS A 188 23.98 11.22 18.49
C LYS A 188 23.50 10.58 17.19
N ALA A 189 23.74 11.22 16.05
CA ALA A 189 23.38 10.66 14.75
C ALA A 189 24.13 9.34 14.49
N LEU A 190 25.42 9.29 14.83
CA LEU A 190 26.26 8.10 14.68
C LEU A 190 25.81 6.96 15.60
N GLU A 191 25.47 7.26 16.86
CA GLU A 191 24.86 6.28 17.78
C GLU A 191 23.55 5.72 17.25
N THR A 192 22.70 6.58 16.68
CA THR A 192 21.43 6.17 16.05
C THR A 192 21.69 5.22 14.88
N ILE A 193 22.63 5.56 13.99
CA ILE A 193 23.03 4.71 12.85
C ILE A 193 23.58 3.35 13.35
N LYS A 194 24.42 3.34 14.39
CA LYS A 194 24.92 2.11 15.00
C LYS A 194 23.82 1.25 15.59
N LYS A 195 22.80 1.86 16.20
CA LYS A 195 21.63 1.16 16.74
C LYS A 195 20.82 0.50 15.61
N LEU A 196 20.46 1.27 14.58
CA LEU A 196 19.75 0.76 13.40
C LEU A 196 20.50 -0.38 12.71
N ARG A 197 21.83 -0.28 12.59
CA ARG A 197 22.65 -1.37 12.02
C ARG A 197 22.50 -2.67 12.81
N ARG A 198 22.47 -2.60 14.14
CA ARG A 198 22.30 -3.78 15.01
C ARG A 198 20.91 -4.38 14.87
N GLU A 199 19.88 -3.54 14.84
CA GLU A 199 18.49 -3.99 14.67
C GLU A 199 18.27 -4.66 13.31
N LEU A 200 18.79 -4.08 12.23
CA LEU A 200 18.72 -4.68 10.89
C LEU A 200 19.49 -5.99 10.81
N ALA A 201 20.66 -6.08 11.45
CA ALA A 201 21.42 -7.33 11.51
C ALA A 201 20.64 -8.45 12.25
N SER A 202 19.93 -8.12 13.35
CA SER A 202 19.04 -9.07 14.04
C SER A 202 17.92 -9.56 13.13
N LYS A 203 17.21 -8.63 12.47
CA LYS A 203 16.13 -8.95 11.53
C LYS A 203 16.60 -9.82 10.36
N ILE A 204 17.79 -9.56 9.83
CA ILE A 204 18.38 -10.40 8.77
C ILE A 204 18.61 -11.82 9.27
N ASN A 205 19.10 -11.99 10.50
CA ASN A 205 19.29 -13.33 11.07
C ASN A 205 17.96 -14.04 11.34
N GLU A 206 16.96 -13.35 11.86
CA GLU A 206 15.61 -13.89 12.05
C GLU A 206 14.99 -14.35 10.72
N LEU A 207 15.06 -13.50 9.68
CA LEU A 207 14.57 -13.85 8.34
C LEU A 207 15.34 -15.02 7.72
N LYS A 208 16.65 -15.13 7.95
CA LYS A 208 17.43 -16.29 7.50
C LYS A 208 16.95 -17.58 8.16
N ILE A 209 16.69 -17.56 9.47
CA ILE A 209 16.16 -18.71 10.20
C ILE A 209 14.77 -19.07 9.66
N GLN A 210 13.89 -18.08 9.46
CA GLN A 210 12.56 -18.31 8.88
C GLN A 210 12.61 -18.91 7.48
N ILE A 211 13.54 -18.45 6.63
CA ILE A 211 13.75 -19.03 5.29
C ILE A 211 14.17 -20.49 5.40
N GLU A 212 15.09 -20.82 6.31
CA GLU A 212 15.55 -22.21 6.46
C GLU A 212 14.43 -23.12 6.96
N ASN A 213 13.70 -22.70 8.00
CA ASN A 213 12.52 -23.43 8.50
C ASN A 213 11.47 -23.63 7.40
N ASN A 214 11.17 -22.60 6.60
CA ASN A 214 10.22 -22.70 5.49
C ASN A 214 10.69 -23.66 4.39
N LYS A 215 12.00 -23.75 4.13
CA LYS A 215 12.54 -24.76 3.19
C LYS A 215 12.36 -26.16 3.74
N GLU A 216 12.61 -26.37 5.03
CA GLU A 216 12.40 -27.66 5.69
C GLU A 216 10.94 -28.08 5.63
N TRP A 217 10.01 -27.20 6.03
CA TRP A 217 8.57 -27.45 5.92
C TRP A 217 8.13 -27.76 4.48
N LYS A 218 8.69 -27.06 3.49
CA LYS A 218 8.40 -27.36 2.07
C LYS A 218 8.90 -28.74 1.66
N LYS A 219 10.08 -29.16 2.13
CA LYS A 219 10.62 -30.51 1.87
C LYS A 219 9.76 -31.58 2.53
N GLU A 220 9.40 -31.39 3.80
CA GLU A 220 8.54 -32.31 4.55
C GLU A 220 7.15 -32.43 3.92
N ALA A 221 6.51 -31.31 3.56
CA ALA A 221 5.21 -31.32 2.89
C ALA A 221 5.28 -32.05 1.55
N LYS A 222 6.34 -31.83 0.75
CA LYS A 222 6.54 -32.55 -0.51
C LYS A 222 6.73 -34.06 -0.28
N GLN A 223 7.48 -34.45 0.75
CA GLN A 223 7.66 -35.87 1.11
C GLN A 223 6.35 -36.52 1.54
N LYS A 224 5.56 -35.88 2.40
CA LYS A 224 4.25 -36.37 2.82
C LYS A 224 3.31 -36.54 1.63
N MET A 225 3.23 -35.54 0.75
CA MET A 225 2.39 -35.59 -0.44
C MET A 225 2.82 -36.68 -1.44
N LEU A 226 4.12 -36.92 -1.60
CA LEU A 226 4.64 -38.05 -2.39
C LEU A 226 4.30 -39.40 -1.76
N GLN A 227 4.30 -39.50 -0.43
CA GLN A 227 3.91 -40.71 0.28
C GLN A 227 2.42 -40.99 0.11
N GLU A 228 1.56 -39.99 0.30
CA GLU A 228 0.12 -40.10 0.09
C GLU A 228 -0.24 -40.47 -1.36
N MET A 229 0.48 -39.92 -2.35
CA MET A 229 0.30 -40.32 -3.76
C MET A 229 0.67 -41.78 -3.96
N ARG A 230 1.79 -42.26 -3.42
CA ARG A 230 2.17 -43.68 -3.50
C ARG A 230 1.15 -44.59 -2.83
N ASP A 231 0.61 -44.19 -1.68
CA ASP A 231 -0.38 -44.98 -0.95
C ASP A 231 -1.70 -45.04 -1.73
N LYS A 232 -2.13 -43.93 -2.34
CA LYS A 232 -3.29 -43.88 -3.23
C LYS A 232 -3.09 -44.70 -4.50
N ASP A 233 -1.93 -44.62 -5.15
CA ASP A 233 -1.61 -45.42 -6.35
C ASP A 233 -1.62 -46.92 -6.03
N SER A 234 -1.04 -47.32 -4.90
CA SER A 234 -1.10 -48.70 -4.41
C SER A 234 -2.54 -49.15 -4.16
N HIS A 235 -3.37 -48.27 -3.59
CA HIS A 235 -4.78 -48.57 -3.37
C HIS A 235 -5.55 -48.67 -4.70
N PHE A 236 -5.23 -47.81 -5.69
CA PHE A 236 -5.83 -47.83 -7.02
C PHE A 236 -5.48 -49.14 -7.75
N GLN A 237 -4.21 -49.57 -7.73
CA GLN A 237 -3.80 -50.85 -8.30
C GLN A 237 -4.55 -52.04 -7.68
N LYS A 238 -4.75 -52.05 -6.35
CA LYS A 238 -5.55 -53.09 -5.69
C LYS A 238 -7.01 -53.09 -6.16
N LEU A 239 -7.59 -51.91 -6.38
CA LEU A 239 -8.94 -51.75 -6.91
C LEU A 239 -9.03 -52.21 -8.37
N GLU A 240 -8.03 -51.92 -9.21
CA GLU A 240 -7.99 -52.40 -10.59
C GLU A 240 -7.94 -53.93 -10.66
N VAL A 241 -7.13 -54.57 -9.81
CA VAL A 241 -7.07 -56.04 -9.71
C VAL A 241 -8.42 -56.62 -9.30
N THR A 242 -9.10 -56.05 -8.30
CA THR A 242 -10.43 -56.52 -7.87
C THR A 242 -11.49 -56.29 -8.93
N ILE A 243 -11.47 -55.16 -9.66
CA ILE A 243 -12.33 -54.92 -10.81
C ILE A 243 -12.09 -55.97 -11.90
N GLY A 244 -10.82 -56.29 -12.19
CA GLY A 244 -10.45 -57.35 -13.14
C GLY A 244 -11.01 -58.72 -12.75
N GLN A 245 -10.86 -59.10 -11.48
CA GLN A 245 -11.42 -60.34 -10.92
C GLN A 245 -12.95 -60.38 -11.02
N LEU A 246 -13.64 -59.29 -10.68
CA LEU A 246 -15.09 -59.19 -10.79
C LEU A 246 -15.55 -59.28 -12.25
N LYS A 247 -14.84 -58.65 -13.20
CA LYS A 247 -15.11 -58.77 -14.63
C LYS A 247 -14.97 -60.20 -15.13
N ALA A 248 -13.91 -60.90 -14.72
CA ALA A 248 -13.70 -62.31 -15.06
C ALA A 248 -14.85 -63.18 -14.52
N ARG A 249 -15.25 -62.95 -13.27
CA ARG A 249 -16.35 -63.68 -12.62
C ARG A 249 -17.72 -63.39 -13.24
N ILE A 250 -17.97 -62.16 -13.68
CA ILE A 250 -19.16 -61.80 -14.49
C ILE A 250 -19.12 -62.52 -15.85
N HIS A 251 -17.95 -62.61 -16.48
CA HIS A 251 -17.78 -63.32 -17.75
C HIS A 251 -18.05 -64.82 -17.59
N GLU A 252 -17.51 -65.46 -16.56
CA GLU A 252 -17.79 -66.86 -16.23
C GLU A 252 -19.29 -67.10 -15.97
N MET A 253 -19.93 -66.22 -15.21
CA MET A 253 -21.37 -66.31 -14.94
C MET A 253 -22.20 -66.17 -16.22
N LYS A 254 -21.80 -65.28 -17.13
CA LYS A 254 -22.46 -65.10 -18.44
C LYS A 254 -22.29 -66.33 -19.35
N LEU A 255 -21.09 -66.91 -19.38
CA LEU A 255 -20.83 -68.17 -20.11
C LEU A 255 -21.73 -69.29 -19.58
N SER A 256 -21.74 -69.49 -18.26
CA SER A 256 -22.55 -70.52 -17.61
C SER A 256 -24.06 -70.29 -17.83
N CYS A 257 -24.52 -69.04 -17.80
CA CYS A 257 -25.90 -68.68 -18.12
C CYS A 257 -26.23 -68.95 -19.61
N GLY A 258 -25.31 -68.68 -20.52
CA GLY A 258 -25.44 -69.02 -21.95
C GLY A 258 -25.48 -70.54 -22.19
N GLU A 259 -24.68 -71.31 -21.47
CA GLU A 259 -24.71 -72.77 -21.50
C GLU A 259 -26.05 -73.32 -20.98
N LEU A 260 -26.54 -72.81 -19.84
CA LEU A 260 -27.87 -73.16 -19.32
C LEU A 260 -29.00 -72.75 -20.28
N GLN A 261 -28.89 -71.60 -20.94
CA GLN A 261 -29.85 -71.16 -21.95
C GLN A 261 -29.84 -72.08 -23.18
N ASN A 262 -28.68 -72.60 -23.58
CA ASN A 262 -28.56 -73.56 -24.67
C ASN A 262 -29.09 -74.95 -24.28
N VAL A 263 -28.95 -75.37 -23.02
CA VAL A 263 -29.59 -76.57 -22.50
C VAL A 263 -31.11 -76.41 -22.49
N CYS A 264 -31.62 -75.27 -22.03
CA CYS A 264 -33.06 -74.96 -22.01
C CYS A 264 -33.66 -74.93 -23.43
N LYS A 265 -32.91 -74.40 -24.42
CA LYS A 265 -33.28 -74.44 -25.85
C LYS A 265 -33.23 -75.85 -26.47
N ARG A 266 -32.47 -76.79 -25.88
CA ARG A 266 -32.33 -78.17 -26.36
C ARG A 266 -33.30 -79.15 -25.70
N SER A 267 -33.82 -78.84 -24.52
CA SER A 267 -34.82 -79.67 -23.83
C SER A 267 -36.23 -79.27 -24.27
N ASN A 268 -36.96 -80.18 -24.95
CA ASN A 268 -38.42 -80.36 -25.17
C ASN A 268 -39.43 -79.18 -25.17
N VAL A 269 -39.05 -77.93 -24.94
CA VAL A 269 -39.95 -76.76 -24.86
C VAL A 269 -40.36 -76.29 -26.25
N ASN A 270 -39.43 -76.31 -27.23
CA ASN A 270 -39.75 -75.92 -28.61
C ASN A 270 -40.68 -76.91 -29.35
N ILE A 271 -40.69 -78.19 -28.97
CA ILE A 271 -41.61 -79.17 -29.58
C ILE A 271 -43.03 -78.90 -29.08
N LEU A 272 -43.18 -78.67 -27.78
CA LEU A 272 -44.47 -78.39 -27.15
C LEU A 272 -45.02 -76.99 -27.52
N GLU A 273 -44.17 -75.97 -27.67
CA GLU A 273 -44.62 -74.64 -28.12
C GLU A 273 -45.13 -74.67 -29.57
N ASN A 274 -44.46 -75.38 -30.47
CA ASN A 274 -44.91 -75.52 -31.85
C ASN A 274 -46.21 -76.35 -31.96
N GLU A 275 -46.36 -77.42 -31.17
CA GLU A 275 -47.60 -78.22 -31.12
C GLU A 275 -48.79 -77.42 -30.56
N ILE A 276 -48.57 -76.57 -29.55
CA ILE A 276 -49.62 -75.70 -29.00
C ILE A 276 -49.99 -74.59 -30.00
N GLU A 277 -49.02 -74.02 -30.71
CA GLU A 277 -49.28 -72.97 -31.69
C GLU A 277 -50.07 -73.51 -32.91
N GLU A 278 -49.76 -74.72 -33.38
CA GLU A 278 -50.46 -75.38 -34.48
C GLU A 278 -51.89 -75.80 -34.10
N GLN A 279 -52.10 -76.27 -32.87
CA GLN A 279 -53.44 -76.54 -32.33
C GLN A 279 -54.27 -75.25 -32.14
N SER A 280 -53.63 -74.13 -31.80
CA SER A 280 -54.33 -72.84 -31.66
C SER A 280 -54.78 -72.26 -33.01
N LYS A 281 -53.95 -72.38 -34.07
CA LYS A 281 -54.28 -71.93 -35.43
C LYS A 281 -55.44 -72.74 -36.03
N THR A 282 -55.42 -74.06 -35.89
CA THR A 282 -56.52 -74.92 -36.37
C THR A 282 -57.84 -74.68 -35.64
N ARG A 283 -57.82 -74.30 -34.35
CA ARG A 283 -59.04 -73.88 -33.63
C ARG A 283 -59.61 -72.57 -34.17
N ILE A 284 -58.75 -71.58 -34.43
CA ILE A 284 -59.18 -70.26 -34.94
C ILE A 284 -59.75 -70.39 -36.37
N GLU A 285 -59.16 -71.22 -37.23
CA GLU A 285 -59.66 -71.46 -38.60
C GLU A 285 -61.07 -72.09 -38.57
N LYS A 286 -61.29 -73.13 -37.76
CA LYS A 286 -62.61 -73.78 -37.62
C LYS A 286 -63.67 -72.84 -37.04
N GLU A 287 -63.27 -71.93 -36.16
CA GLU A 287 -64.19 -70.95 -35.57
C GLU A 287 -64.54 -69.81 -36.54
N ARG A 288 -63.63 -69.46 -37.45
CA ARG A 288 -63.90 -68.56 -38.59
C ARG A 288 -64.83 -69.21 -39.61
N GLU A 289 -64.62 -70.47 -39.98
CA GLU A 289 -65.52 -71.22 -40.87
C GLU A 289 -66.95 -71.33 -40.29
N ARG A 290 -67.06 -71.56 -38.98
CA ARG A 290 -68.36 -71.57 -38.27
C ARG A 290 -69.05 -70.20 -38.30
N ASN A 291 -68.31 -69.12 -38.11
CA ASN A 291 -68.85 -67.75 -38.10
C ASN A 291 -69.17 -67.23 -39.52
N ASP A 292 -68.47 -67.68 -40.54
CA ASP A 292 -68.75 -67.33 -41.94
C ASP A 292 -69.95 -68.13 -42.47
N MET A 293 -70.16 -69.39 -42.04
CA MET A 293 -71.43 -70.10 -42.30
C MET A 293 -72.63 -69.51 -41.54
N LEU A 294 -72.42 -68.92 -40.35
CA LEU A 294 -73.50 -68.23 -39.62
C LEU A 294 -73.91 -66.90 -40.26
N LYS A 295 -73.00 -66.21 -40.95
CA LYS A 295 -73.30 -64.94 -41.65
C LYS A 295 -73.98 -65.13 -43.00
N GLU A 296 -73.83 -66.30 -43.62
CA GLU A 296 -74.49 -66.63 -44.90
C GLU A 296 -75.94 -67.13 -44.69
N LEU A 297 -76.28 -67.66 -43.52
CA LEU A 297 -77.66 -68.05 -43.18
C LEU A 297 -78.55 -66.90 -42.67
N ASP A 298 -77.98 -65.75 -42.28
CA ASP A 298 -78.74 -64.62 -41.68
C ASP A 298 -79.24 -63.59 -42.71
N LYS A 299 -79.03 -63.82 -44.02
CA LYS A 299 -79.43 -62.89 -45.09
C LYS A 299 -80.63 -63.28 -45.94
N GLN A 300 -81.23 -64.46 -45.77
CA GLN A 300 -82.44 -64.83 -46.51
C GLN A 300 -83.40 -65.73 -45.72
N THR A 301 -84.28 -65.13 -44.92
CA THR A 301 -85.75 -65.31 -45.04
C THR A 301 -86.50 -64.47 -43.98
N LYS A 302 -87.36 -63.56 -44.45
CA LYS A 302 -88.39 -62.88 -43.65
C LYS A 302 -89.74 -63.56 -43.92
N CYS A 303 -90.43 -63.97 -42.86
CA CYS A 303 -91.88 -63.83 -42.62
C CYS A 303 -92.43 -64.93 -41.68
N GLU A 304 -92.74 -64.44 -40.49
CA GLU A 304 -93.54 -64.91 -39.37
C GLU A 304 -94.88 -65.66 -39.67
N VAL A 305 -95.06 -66.77 -38.94
CA VAL A 305 -96.24 -67.20 -38.14
C VAL A 305 -96.83 -68.59 -38.45
N ALA A 306 -96.71 -69.44 -37.41
CA ALA A 306 -97.57 -70.53 -36.94
C ALA A 306 -97.70 -71.83 -37.74
N LEU A 307 -97.29 -72.95 -37.09
CA LEU A 307 -97.97 -74.27 -36.98
C LEU A 307 -96.91 -75.31 -36.54
N LYS A 308 -96.52 -75.44 -35.27
CA LYS A 308 -97.32 -75.98 -34.16
C LYS A 308 -97.99 -77.36 -34.39
N ILE A 309 -97.68 -78.10 -35.46
CA ILE A 309 -98.28 -79.44 -35.72
C ILE A 309 -97.28 -80.62 -35.65
N GLU A 310 -95.98 -80.43 -35.89
CA GLU A 310 -95.01 -81.54 -35.82
C GLU A 310 -94.38 -81.76 -34.44
N LYS A 311 -94.24 -80.70 -33.63
CA LYS A 311 -93.62 -80.80 -32.31
C LYS A 311 -94.46 -81.61 -31.31
N GLY A 312 -95.79 -81.60 -31.45
CA GLY A 312 -96.70 -82.38 -30.60
C GLY A 312 -96.71 -83.89 -30.87
N LYS A 313 -96.22 -84.34 -32.03
CA LYS A 313 -96.12 -85.78 -32.35
C LYS A 313 -94.83 -86.40 -31.79
N LEU A 314 -93.72 -85.66 -31.86
CA LEU A 314 -92.43 -86.07 -31.29
C LEU A 314 -92.41 -86.10 -29.75
N GLU A 315 -93.22 -85.27 -29.07
CA GLU A 315 -93.34 -85.27 -27.61
C GLU A 315 -94.22 -86.42 -27.06
N GLN A 316 -95.03 -87.07 -27.90
CA GLN A 316 -95.79 -88.28 -27.56
C GLN A 316 -94.96 -89.56 -27.74
N ASP A 317 -94.10 -89.61 -28.76
CA ASP A 317 -93.23 -90.77 -29.04
C ASP A 317 -92.09 -90.89 -28.01
N LEU A 318 -91.61 -89.76 -27.46
CA LEU A 318 -90.60 -89.73 -26.40
C LEU A 318 -91.09 -90.33 -25.07
N LYS A 319 -92.37 -90.17 -24.72
CA LYS A 319 -92.95 -90.78 -23.51
C LYS A 319 -93.18 -92.29 -23.66
N GLN A 320 -93.45 -92.78 -24.87
CA GLN A 320 -93.57 -94.22 -25.15
C GLN A 320 -92.21 -94.93 -25.17
N MET A 321 -91.12 -94.23 -25.56
CA MET A 321 -89.75 -94.74 -25.47
C MET A 321 -89.24 -94.87 -24.03
N GLU A 322 -89.60 -93.94 -23.13
CA GLU A 322 -89.20 -93.99 -21.71
C GLU A 322 -89.92 -95.13 -20.95
N GLU A 323 -91.19 -95.41 -21.25
CA GLU A 323 -91.93 -96.56 -20.69
C GLU A 323 -91.41 -97.93 -21.21
N LEU A 324 -90.85 -97.97 -22.42
CA LEU A 324 -90.19 -99.15 -22.98
C LEU A 324 -88.77 -99.35 -22.41
N GLN A 325 -88.04 -98.27 -22.10
CA GLN A 325 -86.73 -98.35 -21.44
C GLN A 325 -86.83 -98.89 -20.01
N GLN A 326 -87.91 -98.59 -19.28
CA GLN A 326 -88.12 -99.11 -17.93
C GLN A 326 -88.41 -100.64 -17.93
N LYS A 327 -89.05 -101.17 -18.97
CA LYS A 327 -89.28 -102.61 -19.17
C LYS A 327 -88.05 -103.36 -19.69
N VAL A 328 -87.22 -102.70 -20.50
CA VAL A 328 -85.92 -103.24 -20.93
C VAL A 328 -84.95 -103.35 -19.75
N TRP A 329 -85.04 -102.45 -18.77
CA TRP A 329 -84.20 -102.49 -17.56
C TRP A 329 -84.52 -103.67 -16.63
N GLU A 330 -85.80 -104.08 -16.53
CA GLU A 330 -86.19 -105.31 -15.82
C GLU A 330 -85.75 -106.59 -16.56
N CYS A 331 -85.72 -106.59 -17.90
CA CYS A 331 -85.23 -107.72 -18.71
C CYS A 331 -83.70 -107.83 -18.78
N VAL A 332 -82.96 -106.70 -18.68
CA VAL A 332 -81.49 -106.70 -18.57
C VAL A 332 -81.02 -107.26 -17.22
N GLY A 333 -81.84 -107.12 -16.16
CA GLY A 333 -81.61 -107.78 -14.87
C GLY A 333 -81.68 -109.32 -14.92
N THR A 334 -82.41 -109.90 -15.88
CA THR A 334 -82.53 -111.36 -16.04
C THR A 334 -81.56 -111.94 -17.07
N LEU A 335 -81.12 -111.16 -18.06
CA LEU A 335 -80.13 -111.55 -19.07
C LEU A 335 -78.66 -111.34 -18.67
N SER A 336 -78.37 -110.79 -17.48
CA SER A 336 -77.01 -110.80 -16.90
C SER A 336 -76.55 -112.18 -16.40
N SER A 337 -77.39 -113.22 -16.57
CA SER A 337 -77.11 -114.59 -16.15
C SER A 337 -76.57 -115.51 -17.25
N MET A 338 -76.39 -115.05 -18.50
CA MET A 338 -75.78 -115.89 -19.54
C MET A 338 -74.91 -115.10 -20.54
N LEU A 339 -73.60 -115.34 -20.44
CA LEU A 339 -72.51 -115.13 -21.42
C LEU A 339 -71.78 -113.76 -21.48
N PRO A 340 -70.48 -113.73 -21.87
CA PRO A 340 -69.37 -113.51 -20.92
C PRO A 340 -68.52 -112.26 -21.23
N VAL A 341 -68.36 -111.38 -20.24
CA VAL A 341 -67.57 -110.12 -20.26
C VAL A 341 -66.08 -110.41 -19.94
N CYS A 342 -65.43 -111.30 -20.69
CA CYS A 342 -64.06 -111.75 -20.36
C CYS A 342 -62.93 -111.13 -21.21
N LYS A 343 -63.12 -109.96 -21.85
CA LYS A 343 -62.03 -109.29 -22.59
C LYS A 343 -61.86 -107.79 -22.38
N PHE A 344 -62.75 -107.06 -21.70
CA PHE A 344 -62.58 -105.61 -21.47
C PHE A 344 -62.17 -105.26 -20.02
N GLU A 345 -62.38 -106.18 -19.08
CA GLU A 345 -62.06 -105.99 -17.65
C GLU A 345 -60.61 -106.37 -17.30
N ARG A 346 -59.89 -107.07 -18.19
CA ARG A 346 -58.45 -107.33 -18.03
C ARG A 346 -57.60 -106.13 -18.42
N ASP A 347 -57.92 -105.48 -19.53
CA ASP A 347 -57.12 -104.37 -20.05
C ASP A 347 -57.26 -103.10 -19.19
N TRP A 348 -58.44 -102.87 -18.58
CA TRP A 348 -58.66 -101.73 -17.68
C TRP A 348 -57.99 -101.89 -16.30
N ASN A 349 -57.85 -103.13 -15.80
CA ASN A 349 -57.18 -103.41 -14.54
C ASN A 349 -55.64 -103.34 -14.63
N GLU A 350 -55.05 -103.44 -15.82
CA GLU A 350 -53.61 -103.24 -16.03
C GLU A 350 -53.24 -101.75 -16.17
N VAL A 351 -54.09 -100.92 -16.79
CA VAL A 351 -53.80 -99.50 -17.06
C VAL A 351 -54.09 -98.59 -15.87
N ARG A 352 -55.08 -98.92 -15.03
CA ARG A 352 -55.49 -98.11 -13.87
C ARG A 352 -54.37 -97.80 -12.86
N PRO A 353 -53.56 -98.76 -12.38
CA PRO A 353 -52.48 -98.45 -11.43
C PRO A 353 -51.36 -97.59 -12.05
N LEU A 354 -51.17 -97.64 -13.37
CA LEU A 354 -50.21 -96.77 -14.07
C LEU A 354 -50.71 -95.32 -14.14
N VAL A 355 -52.01 -95.11 -14.37
CA VAL A 355 -52.63 -93.77 -14.36
C VAL A 355 -52.60 -93.18 -12.95
N ASP A 356 -52.97 -93.97 -11.93
CA ASP A 356 -52.96 -93.53 -10.53
C ASP A 356 -51.52 -93.19 -10.06
N ALA A 357 -50.51 -93.96 -10.50
CA ALA A 357 -49.10 -93.67 -10.20
C ALA A 357 -48.59 -92.39 -10.88
N LEU A 358 -49.00 -92.14 -12.13
CA LEU A 358 -48.63 -90.93 -12.87
C LEU A 358 -49.32 -89.68 -12.30
N GLU A 359 -50.56 -89.79 -11.83
CA GLU A 359 -51.26 -88.71 -11.15
C GLU A 359 -50.61 -88.35 -9.81
N GLU A 360 -50.16 -89.33 -9.04
CA GLU A 360 -49.43 -89.07 -7.79
C GLU A 360 -48.04 -88.46 -8.05
N GLU A 361 -47.31 -88.91 -9.09
CA GLU A 361 -46.02 -88.31 -9.47
C GLU A 361 -46.18 -86.85 -9.93
N LYS A 362 -47.26 -86.56 -10.70
CA LYS A 362 -47.62 -85.19 -11.09
C LYS A 362 -47.91 -84.32 -9.86
N ARG A 363 -48.69 -84.83 -8.90
CA ARG A 363 -49.03 -84.13 -7.66
C ARG A 363 -47.78 -83.82 -6.82
N GLN A 364 -46.81 -84.74 -6.76
CA GLN A 364 -45.55 -84.49 -6.07
C GLN A 364 -44.70 -83.42 -6.75
N LYS A 365 -44.63 -83.42 -8.09
CA LYS A 365 -43.91 -82.37 -8.85
C LYS A 365 -44.57 -81.00 -8.72
N GLU A 366 -45.89 -80.93 -8.70
CA GLU A 366 -46.63 -79.69 -8.45
C GLU A 366 -46.33 -79.13 -7.05
N LEU A 367 -46.28 -79.97 -6.01
CA LEU A 367 -45.89 -79.56 -4.65
C LEU A 367 -44.43 -79.09 -4.57
N GLN A 368 -43.51 -79.73 -5.28
CA GLN A 368 -42.11 -79.30 -5.36
C GLN A 368 -41.96 -77.95 -6.08
N LEU A 369 -42.68 -77.74 -7.18
CA LEU A 369 -42.71 -76.46 -7.88
C LEU A 369 -43.24 -75.33 -6.99
N ASP A 370 -44.28 -75.61 -6.21
CA ASP A 370 -44.90 -74.64 -5.31
C ASP A 370 -43.98 -74.28 -4.12
N ALA A 371 -43.19 -75.25 -3.64
CA ALA A 371 -42.15 -75.02 -2.64
C ALA A 371 -40.99 -74.18 -3.19
N ILE A 372 -40.50 -74.47 -4.39
CA ILE A 372 -39.43 -73.71 -5.05
C ILE A 372 -39.89 -72.27 -5.35
N SER A 373 -41.13 -72.07 -5.79
CA SER A 373 -41.71 -70.74 -6.01
C SER A 373 -41.77 -69.91 -4.72
N LYS A 374 -42.11 -70.54 -3.59
CA LYS A 374 -42.09 -69.91 -2.25
C LYS A 374 -40.67 -69.56 -1.77
N GLU A 375 -39.66 -70.33 -2.13
CA GLU A 375 -38.26 -69.97 -1.83
C GLU A 375 -37.73 -68.83 -2.72
N ILE A 376 -38.04 -68.85 -4.01
CA ILE A 376 -37.66 -67.78 -4.95
C ILE A 376 -38.26 -66.44 -4.52
N SER A 377 -39.54 -66.42 -4.14
CA SER A 377 -40.20 -65.21 -3.64
C SER A 377 -39.58 -64.68 -2.34
N LYS A 378 -39.21 -65.54 -1.39
CA LYS A 378 -38.50 -65.14 -0.16
C LYS A 378 -37.11 -64.57 -0.46
N LEU A 379 -36.36 -65.17 -1.39
CA LEU A 379 -35.05 -64.68 -1.81
C LEU A 379 -35.15 -63.33 -2.53
N SER A 380 -36.17 -63.14 -3.39
CA SER A 380 -36.44 -61.87 -4.06
C SER A 380 -36.77 -60.77 -3.06
N GLN A 381 -37.65 -61.03 -2.08
CA GLN A 381 -38.00 -60.06 -1.04
C GLN A 381 -36.78 -59.65 -0.19
N ASN A 382 -35.92 -60.61 0.17
CA ASN A 382 -34.68 -60.32 0.91
C ASN A 382 -33.66 -59.53 0.09
N GLN A 383 -33.58 -59.76 -1.23
CA GLN A 383 -32.75 -58.94 -2.12
C GLN A 383 -33.31 -57.52 -2.27
N GLN A 384 -34.62 -57.36 -2.43
CA GLN A 384 -35.28 -56.05 -2.48
C GLN A 384 -35.01 -55.22 -1.22
N ALA A 385 -35.18 -55.81 -0.03
CA ALA A 385 -34.97 -55.13 1.24
C ALA A 385 -33.51 -54.66 1.43
N LYS A 386 -32.53 -55.45 0.98
CA LYS A 386 -31.11 -55.05 1.02
C LYS A 386 -30.80 -53.90 0.08
N VAL A 387 -31.40 -53.89 -1.11
CA VAL A 387 -31.23 -52.80 -2.08
C VAL A 387 -31.82 -51.49 -1.54
N GLU A 388 -32.97 -51.54 -0.86
CA GLU A 388 -33.58 -50.36 -0.24
C GLU A 388 -32.71 -49.78 0.89
N ILE A 389 -32.14 -50.62 1.76
CA ILE A 389 -31.23 -50.16 2.82
C ILE A 389 -29.99 -49.51 2.22
N TRP A 390 -29.39 -50.12 1.20
CA TRP A 390 -28.20 -49.58 0.53
C TRP A 390 -28.49 -48.26 -0.21
N GLN A 391 -29.69 -48.12 -0.79
CA GLN A 391 -30.11 -46.88 -1.41
C GLN A 391 -30.28 -45.75 -0.39
N GLU A 392 -30.79 -46.04 0.80
CA GLU A 392 -30.95 -45.03 1.85
C GLU A 392 -29.61 -44.63 2.47
N GLU A 393 -28.71 -45.58 2.71
CA GLU A 393 -27.32 -45.30 3.13
C GLU A 393 -26.57 -44.46 2.09
N MET A 394 -26.74 -44.73 0.80
CA MET A 394 -26.16 -43.94 -0.28
C MET A 394 -26.69 -42.50 -0.31
N LYS A 395 -27.98 -42.28 0.00
CA LYS A 395 -28.53 -40.91 0.10
C LYS A 395 -27.95 -40.13 1.26
N ILE A 396 -27.79 -40.77 2.42
CA ILE A 396 -27.19 -40.15 3.61
C ILE A 396 -25.73 -39.76 3.32
N LEU A 397 -24.94 -40.68 2.76
CA LEU A 397 -23.56 -40.40 2.35
C LEU A 397 -23.45 -39.28 1.30
N GLN A 398 -24.40 -39.21 0.36
CA GLN A 398 -24.45 -38.11 -0.61
C GLN A 398 -24.78 -36.77 0.06
N ALA A 399 -25.67 -36.74 1.05
CA ALA A 399 -25.97 -35.53 1.82
C ALA A 399 -24.76 -35.05 2.62
N ASP A 400 -24.05 -35.96 3.31
CA ASP A 400 -22.84 -35.64 4.07
C ASP A 400 -21.73 -35.05 3.19
N ILE A 401 -21.54 -35.60 1.97
CA ILE A 401 -20.57 -35.07 1.00
C ILE A 401 -20.93 -33.63 0.59
N VAL A 402 -22.21 -33.34 0.40
CA VAL A 402 -22.69 -32.00 0.04
C VAL A 402 -22.47 -31.02 1.20
N ASP A 403 -22.74 -31.43 2.43
CA ASP A 403 -22.54 -30.57 3.61
C ASP A 403 -21.05 -30.29 3.88
N ILE A 404 -20.18 -31.29 3.75
CA ILE A 404 -18.73 -31.11 3.84
C ILE A 404 -18.24 -30.14 2.76
N ARG A 405 -18.73 -30.30 1.52
CA ARG A 405 -18.38 -29.40 0.41
C ARG A 405 -18.84 -27.96 0.67
N ASN A 406 -20.05 -27.78 1.16
CA ASN A 406 -20.61 -26.46 1.48
C ASN A 406 -19.84 -25.78 2.62
N SER A 407 -19.43 -26.54 3.64
CA SER A 407 -18.58 -26.06 4.73
C SER A 407 -17.21 -25.59 4.20
N PHE A 408 -16.56 -26.42 3.38
CA PHE A 408 -15.27 -26.10 2.77
C PHE A 408 -15.36 -24.88 1.83
N ASP A 409 -16.40 -24.79 1.02
CA ASP A 409 -16.67 -23.62 0.17
C ASP A 409 -17.01 -22.35 0.98
N GLY A 410 -17.52 -22.51 2.21
CA GLY A 410 -17.72 -21.44 3.18
C GLY A 410 -16.39 -20.88 3.69
N GLU A 411 -15.51 -21.76 4.19
CA GLU A 411 -14.18 -21.39 4.69
C GLU A 411 -13.31 -20.75 3.59
N VAL A 412 -13.32 -21.31 2.39
CA VAL A 412 -12.59 -20.76 1.23
C VAL A 412 -13.10 -19.35 0.88
N ARG A 413 -14.42 -19.11 0.92
CA ARG A 413 -14.99 -17.77 0.69
C ARG A 413 -14.58 -16.76 1.76
N GLU A 414 -14.49 -17.18 3.01
CA GLU A 414 -14.07 -16.31 4.10
C GLU A 414 -12.57 -15.96 4.01
N LEU A 415 -11.73 -16.93 3.66
CA LEU A 415 -10.31 -16.70 3.36
C LEU A 415 -10.09 -15.80 2.14
N LEU A 416 -10.90 -15.94 1.09
CA LEU A 416 -10.85 -15.03 -0.07
C LEU A 416 -11.25 -13.59 0.32
N LYS A 417 -12.32 -13.40 1.10
CA LYS A 417 -12.72 -12.07 1.60
C LYS A 417 -11.64 -11.42 2.45
N THR A 418 -10.97 -12.17 3.32
CA THR A 418 -9.88 -11.63 4.15
C THR A 418 -8.66 -11.26 3.30
N SER A 419 -8.32 -12.08 2.31
CA SER A 419 -7.30 -11.77 1.30
C SER A 419 -7.62 -10.48 0.53
N ASP A 420 -8.84 -10.35 -0.02
CA ASP A 420 -9.26 -9.16 -0.77
C ASP A 420 -9.26 -7.89 0.07
N ASN A 421 -9.66 -8.00 1.35
CA ASN A 421 -9.58 -6.90 2.31
C ASN A 421 -8.14 -6.48 2.59
N LEU A 422 -7.21 -7.43 2.69
CA LEU A 422 -5.78 -7.15 2.87
C LEU A 422 -5.17 -6.50 1.62
N TYR A 423 -5.50 -7.00 0.43
CA TYR A 423 -5.08 -6.39 -0.84
C TYR A 423 -5.60 -4.96 -0.99
N SER A 424 -6.87 -4.71 -0.65
CA SER A 424 -7.46 -3.37 -0.69
C SER A 424 -6.78 -2.41 0.28
N LYS A 425 -6.47 -2.87 1.50
CA LYS A 425 -5.71 -2.07 2.49
C LYS A 425 -4.29 -1.75 2.02
N LEU A 426 -3.59 -2.73 1.45
CA LEU A 426 -2.26 -2.55 0.86
C LEU A 426 -2.28 -1.57 -0.32
N TYR A 427 -3.27 -1.68 -1.19
CA TYR A 427 -3.45 -0.80 -2.33
C TYR A 427 -3.69 0.65 -1.90
N ASN A 428 -4.59 0.87 -0.94
CA ASN A 428 -4.87 2.20 -0.39
C ASN A 428 -3.62 2.80 0.28
N PHE A 429 -2.89 2.01 1.08
CA PHE A 429 -1.64 2.47 1.70
C PHE A 429 -0.57 2.87 0.67
N TYR A 430 -0.42 2.09 -0.40
CA TYR A 430 0.51 2.40 -1.49
C TYR A 430 0.08 3.66 -2.26
N SER A 431 -1.21 3.81 -2.53
CA SER A 431 -1.78 5.00 -3.17
C SER A 431 -1.55 6.27 -2.34
N ASP A 432 -1.77 6.20 -1.03
CA ASP A 432 -1.57 7.32 -0.11
C ASP A 432 -0.09 7.74 -0.05
N GLN A 433 0.83 6.79 0.11
CA GLN A 433 2.26 7.09 0.07
C GLN A 433 2.72 7.68 -1.26
N ARG A 434 2.15 7.21 -2.38
CA ARG A 434 2.45 7.76 -3.71
C ARG A 434 1.98 9.22 -3.83
N LEU A 435 0.80 9.54 -3.29
CA LEU A 435 0.28 10.91 -3.28
C LEU A 435 1.14 11.84 -2.41
N GLU A 436 1.57 11.38 -1.24
CA GLU A 436 2.48 12.15 -0.37
C GLU A 436 3.83 12.42 -1.05
N LEU A 437 4.38 11.41 -1.75
CA LEU A 437 5.62 11.56 -2.50
C LEU A 437 5.48 12.60 -3.62
N GLN A 438 4.35 12.58 -4.34
CA GLN A 438 4.06 13.53 -5.42
C GLN A 438 3.97 14.97 -4.87
N GLN A 439 3.24 15.18 -3.77
CA GLN A 439 3.17 16.48 -3.11
C GLN A 439 4.54 16.97 -2.61
N ALA A 440 5.38 16.06 -2.10
CA ALA A 440 6.73 16.41 -1.67
C ALA A 440 7.63 16.81 -2.86
N GLN A 441 7.48 16.13 -4.01
CA GLN A 441 8.18 16.48 -5.24
C GLN A 441 7.77 17.85 -5.78
N GLU A 442 6.46 18.15 -5.80
CA GLU A 442 5.95 19.46 -6.21
C GLU A 442 6.47 20.59 -5.31
N LYS A 443 6.46 20.39 -3.98
CA LYS A 443 7.04 21.35 -3.02
C LYS A 443 8.53 21.56 -3.25
N LEU A 444 9.27 20.49 -3.58
CA LEU A 444 10.70 20.58 -3.89
C LEU A 444 10.94 21.35 -5.20
N GLN A 445 10.14 21.10 -6.24
CA GLN A 445 10.21 21.84 -7.49
C GLN A 445 9.90 23.33 -7.29
N ALA A 446 8.86 23.66 -6.53
CA ALA A 446 8.50 25.04 -6.20
C ALA A 446 9.66 25.76 -5.48
N LYS A 447 10.27 25.13 -4.47
CA LYS A 447 11.44 25.70 -3.78
C LYS A 447 12.65 25.90 -4.68
N LYS A 448 12.93 24.95 -5.59
CA LYS A 448 14.03 25.11 -6.57
C LYS A 448 13.78 26.30 -7.49
N LEU A 449 12.53 26.50 -7.90
CA LEU A 449 12.14 27.59 -8.80
C LEU A 449 12.21 28.95 -8.09
N GLU A 450 11.83 29.01 -6.81
CA GLU A 450 11.98 30.17 -5.95
C GLU A 450 13.47 30.52 -5.75
N GLN A 451 14.32 29.53 -5.47
CA GLN A 451 15.77 29.73 -5.36
C GLN A 451 16.38 30.25 -6.67
N CYS A 452 15.97 29.70 -7.83
CA CYS A 452 16.41 30.21 -9.13
C CYS A 452 15.97 31.68 -9.36
N ARG A 453 14.76 32.06 -8.95
CA ARG A 453 14.30 33.46 -9.03
C ARG A 453 15.13 34.37 -8.14
N GLU A 454 15.46 33.94 -6.92
CA GLU A 454 16.35 34.70 -6.04
C GLU A 454 17.75 34.87 -6.63
N GLU A 455 18.31 33.84 -7.27
CA GLU A 455 19.61 33.92 -7.93
C GLU A 455 19.58 34.87 -9.15
N CYS A 456 18.52 34.82 -9.96
CA CYS A 456 18.32 35.75 -11.08
C CYS A 456 18.20 37.21 -10.60
N THR A 457 17.47 37.46 -9.51
CA THR A 457 17.32 38.82 -8.97
C THR A 457 18.63 39.34 -8.37
N LYS A 458 19.42 38.49 -7.69
CA LYS A 458 20.77 38.83 -7.23
C LYS A 458 21.69 39.20 -8.40
N LEU A 459 21.71 38.40 -9.46
CA LEU A 459 22.51 38.68 -10.66
C LEU A 459 22.09 40.00 -11.33
N TYR A 460 20.79 40.30 -11.38
CA TYR A 460 20.29 41.57 -11.89
C TYR A 460 20.75 42.77 -11.05
N LEU A 461 20.67 42.67 -9.71
CA LEU A 461 21.17 43.73 -8.83
C LEU A 461 22.68 43.92 -8.97
N ILE A 462 23.46 42.84 -9.09
CA ILE A 462 24.91 42.92 -9.30
C ILE A 462 25.22 43.71 -10.57
N LYS A 463 24.54 43.41 -11.69
CA LYS A 463 24.70 44.18 -12.94
C LYS A 463 24.37 45.67 -12.77
N GLN A 464 23.33 46.01 -12.01
CA GLN A 464 23.01 47.42 -11.75
C GLN A 464 24.07 48.10 -10.89
N ILE A 465 24.64 47.42 -9.90
CA ILE A 465 25.73 47.95 -9.06
C ILE A 465 26.97 48.20 -9.92
N GLU A 466 27.36 47.25 -10.77
CA GLU A 466 28.50 47.40 -11.69
C GLU A 466 28.32 48.62 -12.62
N GLN A 467 27.12 48.81 -13.17
CA GLN A 467 26.82 49.98 -14.00
C GLN A 467 26.94 51.30 -13.22
N LYS A 468 26.50 51.32 -11.95
CA LYS A 468 26.60 52.51 -11.09
C LYS A 468 28.04 52.77 -10.66
N GLN A 469 28.83 51.74 -10.40
CA GLN A 469 30.26 51.85 -10.11
C GLN A 469 31.03 52.44 -11.29
N ARG A 470 30.80 51.96 -12.52
CA ARG A 470 31.41 52.54 -13.72
C ARG A 470 31.08 54.02 -13.90
N LYS A 471 29.83 54.42 -13.61
CA LYS A 471 29.42 55.83 -13.64
C LYS A 471 30.10 56.65 -12.55
N LEU A 472 30.30 56.06 -11.37
CA LEU A 472 31.03 56.72 -10.28
C LEU A 472 32.50 56.92 -10.65
N GLU A 473 33.16 55.90 -11.20
CA GLU A 473 34.54 55.97 -11.70
C GLU A 473 34.69 57.04 -12.79
N GLN A 474 33.73 57.13 -13.72
CA GLN A 474 33.71 58.20 -14.73
C GLN A 474 33.59 59.60 -14.11
N LEU A 475 32.77 59.76 -13.06
CA LEU A 475 32.61 61.04 -12.36
C LEU A 475 33.85 61.39 -11.53
N GLU A 476 34.50 60.41 -10.90
CA GLU A 476 35.77 60.59 -10.17
C GLU A 476 36.90 60.99 -11.11
N GLN A 477 36.96 60.42 -12.32
CA GLN A 477 37.92 60.85 -13.35
C GLN A 477 37.69 62.30 -13.78
N LEU A 478 36.44 62.72 -13.94
CA LEU A 478 36.10 64.12 -14.26
C LEU A 478 36.46 65.09 -13.12
N LEU A 479 36.27 64.68 -11.86
CA LEU A 479 36.69 65.46 -10.69
C LEU A 479 38.21 65.57 -10.56
N ASN A 480 38.97 64.54 -10.96
CA ASN A 480 40.42 64.63 -10.99
C ASN A 480 40.94 65.54 -12.10
N THR A 481 40.27 65.66 -13.25
CA THR A 481 40.59 66.71 -14.23
C THR A 481 40.30 68.12 -13.72
N ASP A 482 39.37 68.30 -12.78
CA ASP A 482 39.18 69.59 -12.11
C ASP A 482 40.33 69.94 -11.13
N SER A 483 41.18 68.98 -10.73
CA SER A 483 42.41 69.29 -9.98
C SER A 483 43.48 69.97 -10.84
N GLU A 484 43.41 69.84 -12.18
CA GLU A 484 44.22 70.66 -13.10
C GLU A 484 43.77 72.14 -13.06
N ASN A 485 42.56 72.45 -12.57
CA ASN A 485 42.13 73.83 -12.33
C ASN A 485 42.79 74.45 -11.08
N GLN A 486 43.42 73.67 -10.19
CA GLN A 486 44.22 74.23 -9.09
C GLN A 486 45.53 74.86 -9.61
N GLU A 487 46.11 74.36 -10.70
CA GLU A 487 47.22 75.05 -11.39
C GLU A 487 46.75 76.36 -12.05
N VAL A 488 45.50 76.40 -12.53
CA VAL A 488 44.90 77.61 -13.11
C VAL A 488 44.59 78.65 -12.02
N GLU A 489 44.10 78.24 -10.84
CA GLU A 489 43.90 79.15 -9.70
C GLU A 489 45.23 79.69 -9.13
N GLN A 490 46.29 78.86 -9.07
CA GLN A 490 47.62 79.33 -8.70
C GLN A 490 48.20 80.31 -9.73
N ARG A 491 47.96 80.09 -11.03
CA ARG A 491 48.34 81.04 -12.10
C ARG A 491 47.50 82.33 -12.06
N LEU A 492 46.22 82.25 -11.74
CA LEU A 492 45.35 83.42 -11.55
C LEU A 492 45.74 84.24 -10.31
N ALA A 493 46.20 83.59 -9.23
CA ALA A 493 46.75 84.27 -8.07
C ALA A 493 48.08 84.99 -8.38
N GLN A 494 48.93 84.40 -9.23
CA GLN A 494 50.15 85.05 -9.74
C GLN A 494 49.83 86.21 -10.69
N MET A 495 48.77 86.12 -11.50
CA MET A 495 48.30 87.21 -12.36
C MET A 495 47.70 88.37 -11.57
N SER A 496 46.97 88.09 -10.48
CA SER A 496 46.40 89.11 -9.58
C SER A 496 47.48 90.00 -8.92
N GLN A 497 48.64 89.43 -8.55
CA GLN A 497 49.80 90.22 -8.08
C GLN A 497 50.45 91.05 -9.20
N HIS A 498 50.28 90.63 -10.46
CA HIS A 498 50.79 91.34 -11.64
C HIS A 498 49.85 92.47 -12.12
N ASP A 499 48.56 92.40 -11.78
CA ASP A 499 47.53 93.37 -12.19
C ASP A 499 47.43 94.61 -11.28
N VAL A 500 47.91 94.56 -10.04
CA VAL A 500 48.11 95.78 -9.21
C VAL A 500 49.20 96.68 -9.82
N ASN A 501 50.16 96.10 -10.54
CA ASN A 501 51.21 96.84 -11.24
C ASN A 501 50.85 97.26 -12.69
N ARG A 502 49.66 96.89 -13.19
CA ARG A 502 49.18 97.24 -14.54
C ARG A 502 47.89 98.07 -14.58
N GLY A 503 47.45 98.59 -13.43
CA GLY A 503 46.37 99.59 -13.30
C GLY A 503 46.75 101.03 -13.73
N LYS A 504 47.78 101.20 -14.57
CA LYS A 504 48.13 102.46 -15.25
C LYS A 504 48.31 102.17 -16.74
N GLN A 505 47.20 102.08 -17.48
CA GLN A 505 47.02 102.57 -18.86
C GLN A 505 45.82 101.89 -19.54
N ARG A 506 44.81 102.71 -19.86
CA ARG A 506 43.97 102.71 -21.08
C ARG A 506 43.10 101.46 -21.34
N SER A 507 41.77 101.55 -21.28
CA SER A 507 40.81 102.29 -22.14
C SER A 507 40.62 101.74 -23.58
N TYR A 508 39.34 101.48 -23.89
CA TYR A 508 38.64 101.48 -25.19
C TYR A 508 38.35 100.16 -25.94
N ARG A 509 37.03 100.02 -26.17
CA ARG A 509 36.28 99.57 -27.38
C ARG A 509 36.24 98.08 -27.80
N ALA A 510 35.09 97.48 -27.51
CA ALA A 510 34.02 97.01 -28.41
C ALA A 510 34.31 96.24 -29.73
N ASN A 511 33.52 95.17 -29.87
CA ASN A 511 32.88 94.57 -31.05
C ASN A 511 33.54 93.39 -31.85
N SER A 512 32.90 92.22 -31.67
CA SER A 512 32.17 91.45 -32.71
C SER A 512 32.83 90.23 -33.41
N ARG A 513 31.97 89.21 -33.60
CA ARG A 513 31.89 88.15 -34.66
C ARG A 513 32.33 86.70 -34.36
N THR A 514 31.30 85.85 -34.17
CA THR A 514 30.98 84.59 -34.89
C THR A 514 32.10 83.72 -35.49
N PHE A 515 32.11 82.41 -35.14
CA PHE A 515 32.26 81.33 -36.12
C PHE A 515 31.74 79.96 -35.60
N LYS A 516 31.00 79.24 -36.45
CA LYS A 516 30.56 77.84 -36.34
C LYS A 516 31.51 76.93 -37.13
N ARG A 517 31.77 75.71 -36.64
CA ARG A 517 32.01 74.41 -37.36
C ARG A 517 32.40 73.39 -36.28
N GLY A 518 31.92 72.15 -36.19
CA GLY A 518 31.18 71.30 -37.11
C GLY A 518 32.05 70.15 -37.62
N LYS A 519 31.54 68.92 -37.45
CA LYS A 519 31.99 67.58 -37.91
C LYS A 519 32.84 66.77 -36.93
N ASP A 520 32.76 65.45 -36.82
CA ASP A 520 31.77 64.36 -37.08
C ASP A 520 32.65 63.09 -37.11
N LEU A 521 32.25 62.00 -36.45
CA LEU A 521 32.58 60.63 -36.91
C LEU A 521 31.66 59.61 -36.23
N THR A 522 30.89 58.95 -37.08
CA THR A 522 29.95 57.86 -36.85
C THR A 522 30.63 56.52 -36.60
N PHE A 523 30.02 55.64 -35.80
CA PHE A 523 30.03 54.20 -36.08
C PHE A 523 28.74 53.53 -35.60
N SER A 524 28.11 52.81 -36.54
CA SER A 524 26.91 52.00 -36.39
C SER A 524 27.27 50.52 -36.23
N SER A 525 26.63 49.84 -35.27
CA SER A 525 26.25 48.40 -35.28
C SER A 525 25.94 48.04 -33.81
N GLY A 526 24.73 47.69 -33.40
CA GLY A 526 23.98 46.52 -33.86
C GLY A 526 24.04 45.44 -32.77
N VAL A 527 22.90 44.83 -32.47
CA VAL A 527 22.62 43.65 -31.62
C VAL A 527 21.79 43.97 -30.37
N ASP A 528 20.48 44.02 -30.61
CA ASP A 528 19.46 43.51 -29.69
C ASP A 528 19.67 42.00 -29.49
N THR A 529 19.73 41.54 -28.24
CA THR A 529 19.45 40.13 -27.90
C THR A 529 18.82 40.06 -26.52
N LEU A 530 17.49 40.01 -26.52
CA LEU A 530 16.64 39.67 -25.38
C LEU A 530 16.82 38.18 -25.01
N CYS A 531 16.76 37.89 -23.70
CA CYS A 531 16.78 36.55 -23.11
C CYS A 531 15.70 35.66 -23.76
N PRO A 532 16.01 34.41 -24.18
CA PRO A 532 15.02 33.44 -24.67
C PRO A 532 14.04 32.91 -23.61
N CYS A 533 13.94 33.60 -22.47
CA CYS A 533 13.38 33.09 -21.23
C CYS A 533 11.96 33.63 -20.97
N CYS A 534 11.49 34.54 -21.84
CA CYS A 534 10.35 35.40 -21.57
C CYS A 534 9.24 35.37 -22.63
N ASN A 535 9.33 34.56 -23.69
CA ASN A 535 8.21 34.36 -24.61
C ASN A 535 7.75 32.91 -24.52
N GLY A 536 6.62 32.71 -23.85
CA GLY A 536 5.84 31.51 -24.04
C GLY A 536 5.11 31.64 -25.37
N ASP A 537 5.40 30.74 -26.30
CA ASP A 537 4.47 30.30 -27.33
C ASP A 537 4.74 28.81 -27.58
N LEU A 538 3.65 28.04 -27.58
CA LEU A 538 3.63 26.63 -27.94
C LEU A 538 4.12 26.45 -29.38
N MET A 539 4.98 25.44 -29.63
CA MET A 539 4.89 24.53 -30.79
C MET A 539 6.00 23.46 -30.73
N GLU A 540 5.62 22.25 -31.12
CA GLU A 540 6.33 20.98 -31.09
C GLU A 540 7.52 20.90 -32.08
N SER A 541 8.52 20.07 -31.78
CA SER A 541 9.13 19.08 -32.70
C SER A 541 10.48 18.54 -32.21
N GLU A 542 10.71 17.26 -32.47
CA GLU A 542 11.61 16.30 -31.81
C GLU A 542 13.11 16.39 -32.14
N ASP A 543 13.62 17.44 -32.80
CA ASP A 543 14.96 17.38 -33.40
C ASP A 543 16.14 17.93 -32.57
N ARG A 544 15.97 18.27 -31.29
CA ARG A 544 17.09 18.71 -30.42
C ARG A 544 17.79 17.62 -29.60
N VAL A 545 17.36 16.36 -29.69
CA VAL A 545 17.91 15.28 -28.83
C VAL A 545 19.20 14.65 -29.37
N LYS A 546 19.58 14.86 -30.64
CA LYS A 546 20.78 14.21 -31.22
C LYS A 546 22.08 15.02 -31.10
N ILE A 547 22.04 16.34 -30.97
CA ILE A 547 23.27 17.18 -30.94
C ILE A 547 23.80 17.41 -29.51
N LEU A 548 22.99 17.20 -28.47
CA LEU A 548 23.41 17.37 -27.06
C LEU A 548 24.11 16.14 -26.45
N LYS A 549 24.09 14.96 -27.09
CA LYS A 549 24.75 13.76 -26.56
C LYS A 549 26.28 13.73 -26.77
N GLY A 550 26.83 14.56 -27.68
CA GLY A 550 28.27 14.58 -27.97
C GLY A 550 29.13 15.50 -27.09
N LYS A 551 28.55 16.56 -26.49
CA LYS A 551 29.34 17.58 -25.77
C LYS A 551 29.31 17.47 -24.24
N VAL A 552 28.40 16.68 -23.66
CA VAL A 552 28.30 16.50 -22.19
C VAL A 552 29.31 15.46 -21.67
N CYS A 553 29.78 14.52 -22.50
CA CYS A 553 30.78 13.53 -22.07
C CYS A 553 32.19 14.12 -21.84
N TYR A 554 32.57 15.18 -22.55
CA TYR A 554 33.93 15.73 -22.44
C TYR A 554 34.15 16.60 -21.17
N TYR A 555 33.09 17.27 -20.67
CA TYR A 555 33.20 18.09 -19.47
C TYR A 555 33.10 17.29 -18.17
N PHE A 556 32.44 16.12 -18.19
CA PHE A 556 32.30 15.29 -16.99
C PHE A 556 33.61 14.55 -16.62
N ILE A 557 34.40 14.13 -17.62
CA ILE A 557 35.68 13.45 -17.40
C ILE A 557 36.75 14.42 -16.86
N ALA A 558 36.76 15.67 -17.34
CA ALA A 558 37.72 16.69 -16.89
C ALA A 558 37.50 17.14 -15.43
N CYS A 559 36.25 17.14 -14.95
CA CYS A 559 35.92 17.50 -13.57
C CYS A 559 36.28 16.39 -12.56
N VAL A 560 36.08 15.12 -12.94
CA VAL A 560 36.42 13.98 -12.06
C VAL A 560 37.94 13.83 -11.89
N CYS A 561 38.75 14.08 -12.94
CA CYS A 561 40.20 14.05 -12.82
C CYS A 561 40.76 15.13 -11.87
N ARG A 562 40.18 16.35 -11.85
CA ARG A 562 40.62 17.42 -10.94
C ARG A 562 40.33 17.16 -9.46
N ILE A 563 39.23 16.44 -9.17
CA ILE A 563 38.83 16.08 -7.80
C ILE A 563 39.71 14.93 -7.25
N VAL A 564 40.09 13.98 -8.11
CA VAL A 564 40.97 12.85 -7.70
C VAL A 564 42.39 13.33 -7.40
N SER A 565 42.92 14.30 -8.16
CA SER A 565 44.25 14.88 -7.91
C SER A 565 44.34 15.71 -6.62
N SER A 566 43.25 16.38 -6.21
CA SER A 566 43.23 17.19 -4.97
C SER A 566 43.09 16.32 -3.70
N LEU A 567 42.43 15.16 -3.80
CA LEU A 567 42.35 14.17 -2.71
C LEU A 567 43.69 13.44 -2.47
N TRP A 568 44.50 13.23 -3.52
CA TRP A 568 45.84 12.65 -3.38
C TRP A 568 46.81 13.58 -2.66
N TRP A 569 46.72 14.88 -2.93
CA TRP A 569 47.55 15.91 -2.30
C TRP A 569 47.24 16.07 -0.81
N TRP A 570 45.96 15.99 -0.42
CA TRP A 570 45.55 16.00 0.99
C TRP A 570 46.00 14.74 1.76
N LYS A 571 45.97 13.56 1.13
CA LYS A 571 46.53 12.33 1.72
C LYS A 571 48.04 12.44 1.94
N TYR A 572 48.78 13.04 1.01
CA TYR A 572 50.23 13.23 1.14
C TYR A 572 50.61 14.20 2.28
N ILE A 573 49.86 15.29 2.45
CA ILE A 573 50.06 16.27 3.53
C ILE A 573 49.73 15.65 4.91
N MET A 574 48.63 14.90 5.02
CA MET A 574 48.28 14.17 6.24
C MET A 574 49.34 13.11 6.62
N PHE A 575 49.89 12.39 5.64
CA PHE A 575 50.91 11.37 5.90
C PHE A 575 52.26 11.98 6.33
N ARG A 576 52.62 13.17 5.82
CA ARG A 576 53.81 13.92 6.30
C ARG A 576 53.63 14.51 7.69
N LEU A 577 52.44 15.00 8.03
CA LEU A 577 52.14 15.52 9.38
C LEU A 577 52.14 14.41 10.45
N LEU A 578 51.65 13.22 10.10
CA LEU A 578 51.67 12.05 11.00
C LEU A 578 53.07 11.46 11.21
N ARG A 579 54.02 11.70 10.30
CA ARG A 579 55.42 11.26 10.44
C ARG A 579 56.29 12.25 11.22
N PHE A 580 55.79 13.46 11.50
CA PHE A 580 56.46 14.49 12.30
C PHE A 580 56.06 14.44 13.79
N MET A 581 55.02 13.66 14.14
CA MET A 581 54.55 13.46 15.53
C MET A 581 54.90 12.08 16.11
N LYS A 582 55.82 11.36 15.48
CA LYS A 582 56.55 10.21 16.03
C LYS A 582 58.02 10.56 15.96
#